data_AF-A0A2Z6PUM3-F1
#
_entry.id   AF-A0A2Z6PUM3-F1
#
_cell.length_a   1.000
_cell.length_b   1.000
_cell.length_c   1.000
_cell.angle_alpha   90.00
_cell.angle_beta   90.00
_cell.angle_gamma   90.00
#
_symmetry.space_group_name_H-M   'P 1'
#
loop_
_entity.id
_entity.type
_entity.pdbx_description
1 polymer ?
#
loop_
_entity_poly.entity_id
_entity_poly.type
_entity_poly.pdbx_seq_one_letter_code
_entity_poly.pdbx_strand_id
1 'polypeptide(L)'
;MILPKRDIMTAFPIIAKAVLGDDMKGGISLDKDLTMPVELRDELMPKHVAVIMDGNGRWAKMRGLPPSEGHVAGMHSLKRMVKLCLSWDIKVLTIFMFSTDNWVRSKEEVELLFSLFERIVNSEIEAIMRY
;
A
#
# COMPACT_ATOMS: atom_id res chain seq x y z
N MET A 1 1.93 25.29 7.88
CA MET A 1 1.55 26.05 6.67
C MET A 1 0.78 25.11 5.76
N ILE A 2 -0.54 25.23 5.68
CA ILE A 2 -1.39 24.34 4.88
C ILE A 2 -1.36 24.87 3.45
N LEU A 3 -0.77 24.12 2.53
CA LEU A 3 -0.78 24.49 1.10
C LEU A 3 -2.22 24.40 0.56
N PRO A 4 -2.67 25.39 -0.22
CA PRO A 4 -4.03 25.39 -0.77
C PRO A 4 -4.22 24.26 -1.79
N LYS A 5 -5.41 23.61 -1.77
CA LYS A 5 -5.78 22.44 -2.59
C LYS A 5 -5.50 22.56 -4.11
N ARG A 6 -5.37 23.78 -4.64
CA ARG A 6 -5.04 24.02 -6.05
C ARG A 6 -3.61 23.63 -6.42
N ASP A 7 -2.70 23.55 -5.45
CA ASP A 7 -1.29 23.19 -5.68
C ASP A 7 -1.02 21.68 -5.67
N ILE A 8 -2.00 20.86 -5.25
CA ILE A 8 -1.88 19.39 -5.30
C ILE A 8 -1.84 18.90 -6.74
N MET A 9 -2.59 19.53 -7.66
CA MET A 9 -2.56 19.18 -9.08
C MET A 9 -1.22 19.54 -9.76
N THR A 10 -0.50 20.54 -9.26
CA THR A 10 0.87 20.90 -9.70
C THR A 10 1.95 20.05 -9.03
N ALA A 11 1.69 19.54 -7.82
CA ALA A 11 2.56 18.57 -7.13
C ALA A 11 2.33 17.13 -7.61
N PHE A 12 1.19 16.81 -8.22
CA PHE A 12 0.84 15.47 -8.68
C PHE A 12 1.85 14.87 -9.68
N PRO A 13 2.39 15.61 -10.67
CA PRO A 13 3.43 15.09 -11.55
C PRO A 13 4.76 14.85 -10.81
N ILE A 14 5.05 15.63 -9.76
CA ILE A 14 6.26 15.52 -8.95
C ILE A 14 6.17 14.27 -8.05
N ILE A 15 5.01 14.08 -7.41
CA ILE A 15 4.69 12.89 -6.61
C ILE A 15 4.65 11.66 -7.51
N ALA A 16 4.01 11.71 -8.69
CA ALA A 16 3.98 10.59 -9.63
C ALA A 16 5.39 10.15 -10.09
N LYS A 17 6.30 11.10 -10.33
CA LYS A 17 7.69 10.80 -10.70
C LYS A 17 8.47 10.15 -9.55
N ALA A 18 8.25 10.59 -8.31
CA ALA A 18 8.94 10.04 -7.14
C ALA A 18 8.31 8.71 -6.63
N VAL A 19 7.02 8.45 -6.88
CA VAL A 19 6.29 7.19 -6.54
C VAL A 19 6.60 6.05 -7.49
N LEU A 20 7.02 6.34 -8.72
CA LEU A 20 7.12 5.36 -9.80
C LEU A 20 8.56 5.03 -10.23
N GLY A 21 9.58 5.73 -9.72
CA GLY A 21 10.98 5.46 -10.08
C GLY A 21 11.29 5.77 -11.56
N ASP A 22 12.58 5.83 -11.89
CA ASP A 22 13.13 6.29 -13.17
C ASP A 22 12.92 5.33 -14.37
N ASP A 23 11.85 4.53 -14.39
CA ASP A 23 11.50 3.66 -15.52
C ASP A 23 10.83 4.46 -16.67
N MET A 24 11.47 5.57 -17.07
CA MET A 24 11.15 6.34 -18.26
C MET A 24 11.76 5.71 -19.52
N LYS A 25 11.46 4.43 -19.81
CA LYS A 25 11.75 3.83 -21.14
C LYS A 25 10.55 3.19 -21.83
N GLY A 26 9.37 3.19 -21.23
CA GLY A 26 8.11 2.94 -21.92
C GLY A 26 7.11 3.98 -21.43
N GLY A 27 6.48 4.74 -22.32
CA GLY A 27 5.53 5.79 -21.95
C GLY A 27 4.52 5.28 -20.92
N ILE A 28 4.57 5.84 -19.71
CA ILE A 28 3.74 5.40 -18.59
C ILE A 28 2.37 6.07 -18.73
N SER A 29 1.33 5.26 -18.95
CA SER A 29 -0.03 5.64 -18.59
C SER A 29 -0.07 5.87 -17.08
N LEU A 30 -0.51 7.03 -16.62
CA LEU A 30 -0.97 7.22 -15.23
C LEU A 30 -1.83 6.00 -14.88
N ASP A 31 -1.41 5.21 -13.88
CA ASP A 31 -2.18 4.06 -13.41
C ASP A 31 -3.55 4.61 -13.02
N LYS A 32 -4.58 4.37 -13.86
CA LYS A 32 -5.96 4.88 -13.65
C LYS A 32 -6.48 4.51 -12.25
N ASP A 33 -5.90 3.48 -11.65
CA ASP A 33 -6.23 2.97 -10.34
C ASP A 33 -5.85 3.92 -9.19
N LEU A 34 -4.93 4.88 -9.37
CA LEU A 34 -4.50 5.80 -8.30
C LEU A 34 -5.30 7.12 -8.27
N THR A 35 -6.00 7.47 -9.35
CA THR A 35 -6.86 8.65 -9.35
C THR A 35 -8.12 8.41 -8.55
N MET A 36 -8.51 9.36 -7.70
CA MET A 36 -9.77 9.28 -6.97
C MET A 36 -10.94 9.23 -7.96
N PRO A 37 -11.86 8.25 -7.84
CA PRO A 37 -13.06 8.19 -8.67
C PRO A 37 -13.89 9.48 -8.59
N VAL A 38 -14.49 9.90 -9.70
CA VAL A 38 -15.24 11.16 -9.82
C VAL A 38 -16.47 11.19 -8.89
N GLU A 39 -16.98 10.02 -8.52
CA GLU A 39 -18.11 9.84 -7.62
C GLU A 39 -17.75 10.11 -6.15
N LEU A 40 -16.48 10.04 -5.78
CA LEU A 40 -16.02 10.32 -4.43
C LEU A 40 -15.81 11.82 -4.23
N ARG A 41 -16.26 12.33 -3.09
CA ARG A 41 -16.11 13.73 -2.71
C ARG A 41 -15.00 13.87 -1.68
N ASP A 42 -14.05 14.76 -1.94
CA ASP A 42 -12.95 15.07 -1.01
C ASP A 42 -13.43 15.29 0.44
N GLU A 43 -14.52 16.04 0.63
CA GLU A 43 -15.00 16.41 1.97
C GLU A 43 -15.51 15.21 2.78
N LEU A 44 -15.86 14.12 2.10
CA LEU A 44 -16.40 12.91 2.70
C LEU A 44 -15.34 11.81 2.87
N MET A 45 -14.11 12.05 2.42
CA MET A 45 -13.05 11.05 2.51
C MET A 45 -12.66 10.79 3.97
N PRO A 46 -12.45 9.52 4.34
CA PRO A 46 -12.01 9.19 5.69
C PRO A 46 -10.60 9.74 5.93
N LYS A 47 -10.39 10.34 7.10
CA LYS A 47 -9.05 10.75 7.54
C LYS A 47 -8.23 9.57 8.03
N HIS A 48 -8.89 8.48 8.40
CA HIS A 48 -8.30 7.27 8.96
C HIS A 48 -9.00 6.03 8.39
N VAL A 49 -8.22 5.12 7.84
CA VAL A 49 -8.66 3.79 7.42
C VAL A 49 -7.93 2.73 8.25
N ALA A 50 -8.68 1.73 8.73
CA ALA A 50 -8.11 0.55 9.35
C ALA A 50 -8.43 -0.69 8.50
N VAL A 51 -7.43 -1.52 8.22
CA VAL A 51 -7.58 -2.72 7.37
C VAL A 51 -7.04 -3.96 8.06
N ILE A 52 -7.81 -5.04 7.96
CA ILE A 52 -7.40 -6.40 8.33
C ILE A 52 -7.04 -7.13 7.04
N MET A 53 -5.78 -7.53 6.91
CA MET A 53 -5.27 -8.19 5.70
C MET A 53 -5.43 -9.71 5.78
N ASP A 54 -6.67 -10.17 5.86
CA ASP A 54 -7.00 -11.60 5.92
C ASP A 54 -7.09 -12.23 4.52
N GLY A 55 -6.96 -13.55 4.47
CA GLY A 55 -7.25 -14.34 3.27
C GLY A 55 -6.03 -14.73 2.44
N ASN A 56 -4.82 -14.26 2.78
CA ASN A 56 -3.59 -14.57 2.05
C ASN A 56 -3.37 -16.09 1.84
N GLY A 57 -3.50 -16.88 2.91
CA GLY A 57 -3.37 -18.34 2.81
C GLY A 57 -4.47 -19.00 1.96
N ARG A 58 -5.72 -18.51 2.05
CA ARG A 58 -6.84 -19.00 1.22
C ARG A 58 -6.61 -18.65 -0.25
N TRP A 59 -6.13 -17.43 -0.52
CA TRP A 59 -5.81 -16.96 -1.87
C TRP A 59 -4.74 -17.82 -2.54
N ALA A 60 -3.69 -18.20 -1.80
CA ALA A 60 -2.64 -19.08 -2.29
C ALA A 60 -3.16 -20.51 -2.53
N LYS A 61 -3.92 -21.06 -1.58
CA LYS A 61 -4.51 -22.40 -1.68
C LYS A 61 -5.43 -22.54 -2.91
N MET A 62 -6.28 -21.54 -3.17
CA MET A 62 -7.17 -21.55 -4.34
C MET A 62 -6.41 -21.53 -5.68
N ARG A 63 -5.13 -21.14 -5.68
CA ARG A 63 -4.26 -21.08 -6.86
C ARG A 63 -3.24 -22.22 -6.92
N GLY A 64 -3.28 -23.16 -5.98
CA GLY A 64 -2.27 -24.22 -5.88
C GLY A 64 -0.87 -23.70 -5.56
N LEU A 65 -0.77 -22.52 -4.92
CA LEU A 65 0.50 -21.88 -4.59
C LEU A 65 0.89 -22.15 -3.12
N PRO A 66 2.20 -22.08 -2.79
CA PRO A 66 2.67 -22.08 -1.42
C PRO A 66 2.07 -20.93 -0.59
N PRO A 67 1.86 -21.09 0.73
CA PRO A 67 1.34 -20.03 1.60
C PRO A 67 2.14 -18.71 1.54
N SER A 68 3.46 -18.79 1.35
CA SER A 68 4.36 -17.64 1.18
C SER A 68 3.92 -16.71 0.06
N GLU A 69 3.46 -17.25 -1.06
CA GLU A 69 2.98 -16.46 -2.21
C GLU A 69 1.73 -15.66 -1.87
N GLY A 70 0.89 -16.18 -0.98
CA GLY A 70 -0.24 -15.45 -0.44
C GLY A 70 0.20 -14.22 0.36
N HIS A 71 1.25 -14.36 1.17
CA HIS A 71 1.79 -13.24 1.94
C HIS A 71 2.47 -12.19 1.04
N VAL A 72 3.15 -12.62 -0.03
CA VAL A 72 3.70 -11.72 -1.05
C VAL A 72 2.58 -10.96 -1.79
N ALA A 73 1.49 -11.64 -2.16
CA ALA A 73 0.33 -10.98 -2.76
C ALA A 73 -0.33 -9.96 -1.80
N GLY A 74 -0.43 -10.31 -0.51
CA GLY A 74 -0.87 -9.40 0.54
C GLY A 74 0.02 -8.15 0.65
N MET A 75 1.34 -8.34 0.53
CA MET A 75 2.30 -7.23 0.48
C MET A 75 2.06 -6.29 -0.70
N HIS A 76 1.85 -6.80 -1.91
CA HIS A 76 1.56 -5.96 -3.07
C HIS A 76 0.26 -5.16 -2.89
N SER A 77 -0.75 -5.79 -2.29
CA SER A 77 -2.02 -5.14 -1.96
C SER A 77 -1.84 -4.01 -0.95
N LEU A 78 -1.01 -4.23 0.09
CA LEU A 78 -0.68 -3.21 1.07
C LEU A 78 0.06 -2.02 0.44
N LYS A 79 1.07 -2.27 -0.40
CA LYS A 79 1.79 -1.20 -1.12
C LYS A 79 0.84 -0.33 -1.94
N ARG A 80 -0.10 -0.95 -2.66
CA ARG A 80 -1.13 -0.22 -3.41
C ARG A 80 -2.01 0.64 -2.50
N MET A 81 -2.45 0.10 -1.36
CA MET A 81 -3.26 0.82 -0.39
C MET A 81 -2.54 2.02 0.22
N VAL A 82 -1.24 1.90 0.53
CA VAL A 82 -0.41 3.03 0.98
C VAL A 82 -0.39 4.14 -0.07
N LYS A 83 -0.16 3.79 -1.34
CA LYS A 83 -0.18 4.75 -2.45
C LYS A 83 -1.55 5.43 -2.61
N LEU A 84 -2.64 4.66 -2.48
CA LEU A 84 -4.00 5.20 -2.53
C LEU A 84 -4.24 6.19 -1.39
N CYS A 85 -3.91 5.83 -0.15
CA CYS A 85 -4.05 6.71 1.00
C CYS A 85 -3.29 8.02 0.80
N LEU A 86 -2.05 7.97 0.29
CA LEU A 86 -1.27 9.17 -0.04
C LEU A 86 -1.94 10.01 -1.13
N SER A 87 -2.36 9.37 -2.24
CA SER A 87 -2.97 10.06 -3.38
C SER A 87 -4.34 10.68 -3.06
N TRP A 88 -5.08 10.09 -2.12
CA TRP A 88 -6.44 10.50 -1.74
C TRP A 88 -6.48 11.31 -0.43
N ASP A 89 -5.31 11.75 0.04
CA ASP A 89 -5.14 12.56 1.26
C ASP A 89 -5.64 11.91 2.57
N ILE A 90 -5.66 10.58 2.64
CA ILE A 90 -5.99 9.82 3.85
C ILE A 90 -4.77 9.85 4.77
N LYS A 91 -4.92 10.49 5.93
CA LYS A 91 -3.79 10.82 6.82
C LYS A 91 -3.29 9.65 7.66
N VAL A 92 -4.16 8.69 7.96
CA VAL A 92 -3.84 7.56 8.83
C VAL A 92 -4.28 6.25 8.19
N LEU A 93 -3.36 5.30 8.09
CA LEU A 93 -3.64 3.92 7.72
C LEU A 93 -3.19 3.01 8.87
N THR A 94 -4.13 2.27 9.46
CA THR A 94 -3.84 1.23 10.45
C THR A 94 -3.99 -0.13 9.81
N ILE A 95 -3.00 -0.99 10.01
CA ILE A 95 -2.97 -2.32 9.40
C ILE A 95 -2.92 -3.35 10.51
N PHE A 96 -3.91 -4.23 10.55
CA PHE A 96 -3.89 -5.38 11.44
C PHE A 96 -3.12 -6.52 10.76
N MET A 97 -1.82 -6.56 11.06
CA MET A 97 -0.86 -7.45 10.39
C MET A 97 -0.70 -8.78 11.13
N PHE A 98 -0.72 -8.78 12.46
CA PHE A 98 -0.45 -9.96 13.27
C PHE A 98 -1.26 -9.90 14.57
N SER A 99 -1.97 -10.99 14.86
CA SER A 99 -2.76 -11.16 16.09
C SER A 99 -2.04 -12.08 17.09
N THR A 100 -2.45 -12.03 18.36
CA THR A 100 -1.99 -12.99 19.38
C THR A 100 -2.33 -14.43 19.01
N ASP A 101 -3.40 -14.67 18.26
CA ASP A 101 -3.79 -16.01 17.82
C ASP A 101 -2.88 -16.55 16.71
N ASN A 102 -2.06 -15.70 16.07
CA ASN A 102 -1.14 -16.14 15.02
C ASN A 102 0.13 -16.83 15.55
N TRP A 103 0.37 -16.81 16.86
CA TRP A 103 1.49 -17.54 17.48
C TRP A 103 1.39 -19.06 17.36
N VAL A 104 0.21 -19.60 17.02
CA VAL A 104 0.01 -21.04 16.80
C VAL A 104 0.55 -21.53 15.45
N ARG A 105 0.99 -20.63 14.57
CA ARG A 105 1.60 -20.96 13.26
C ARG A 105 3.01 -21.52 13.42
N SER A 106 3.54 -22.14 12.36
CA SER A 106 4.92 -22.63 12.40
C SER A 106 5.90 -21.47 12.57
N LYS A 107 7.05 -21.73 13.21
CA LYS A 107 8.07 -20.71 13.46
C LYS A 107 8.55 -20.09 12.15
N GLU A 108 8.70 -20.90 11.13
CA GLU A 108 9.13 -20.52 9.79
C GLU A 108 8.12 -19.56 9.13
N GLU A 109 6.82 -19.80 9.31
CA GLU A 109 5.77 -18.92 8.79
C GLU A 109 5.77 -17.57 9.50
N VAL A 110 5.96 -17.57 10.82
CA VAL A 110 6.05 -16.33 11.62
C VAL A 110 7.29 -15.52 11.22
N GLU A 111 8.46 -16.14 11.09
CA GLU A 111 9.70 -15.49 10.66
C GLU A 111 9.56 -14.89 9.26
N LEU A 112 8.96 -15.63 8.33
CA LEU A 112 8.68 -15.13 6.99
C LEU A 112 7.79 -13.88 7.03
N LEU A 113 6.71 -13.91 7.81
CA LEU A 113 5.79 -12.78 7.95
C LEU A 113 6.49 -11.51 8.43
N PHE A 114 7.31 -11.61 9.48
CA PHE A 114 8.07 -10.47 9.98
C PHE A 114 9.12 -9.98 8.99
N SER A 115 9.82 -10.88 8.28
CA SER A 115 10.80 -10.48 7.27
C SER A 115 10.16 -9.71 6.09
N LEU A 116 8.96 -10.12 5.68
CA LEU A 116 8.18 -9.45 4.65
C LEU A 116 7.70 -8.08 5.14
N PHE A 117 7.32 -7.98 6.41
CA PHE A 117 6.92 -6.72 7.04
C PHE A 117 8.08 -5.71 7.09
N GLU A 118 9.25 -6.12 7.58
CA GLU A 118 10.44 -5.26 7.63
C GLU A 118 10.79 -4.71 6.24
N ARG A 119 10.73 -5.56 5.21
CA ARG A 119 10.95 -5.14 3.82
C ARG A 119 9.97 -4.06 3.37
N ILE A 120 8.67 -4.20 3.68
CA ILE A 120 7.66 -3.20 3.34
C ILE A 120 7.98 -1.90 4.05
N VAL A 121 8.10 -1.93 5.37
CA VAL A 121 8.31 -0.73 6.19
C VAL A 121 9.54 0.02 5.70
N ASN A 122 10.66 -0.66 5.48
CA ASN A 122 11.88 -0.02 4.99
C ASN A 122 11.69 0.56 3.58
N SER A 123 11.08 -0.21 2.65
CA SER A 123 10.88 0.26 1.27
C SER A 123 9.90 1.42 1.15
N GLU A 124 8.83 1.42 1.94
CA GLU A 124 7.79 2.46 1.89
C GLU A 124 8.21 3.69 2.70
N ILE A 125 8.92 3.54 3.83
CA ILE A 125 9.52 4.68 4.54
C ILE A 125 10.52 5.38 3.63
N GLU A 126 11.41 4.64 2.97
CA GLU A 126 12.36 5.24 2.02
C GLU A 126 11.65 5.97 0.88
N ALA A 127 10.59 5.38 0.34
CA ALA A 127 9.79 6.03 -0.69
C ALA A 127 9.15 7.31 -0.14
N ILE A 128 8.52 7.25 1.03
CA ILE A 128 7.83 8.38 1.68
C ILE A 128 8.80 9.50 2.07
N MET A 129 10.00 9.19 2.56
CA MET A 129 11.02 10.16 2.95
C MET A 129 11.67 10.88 1.76
N ARG A 130 11.48 10.39 0.53
CA ARG A 130 11.97 11.05 -0.69
C ARG A 130 11.01 12.11 -1.24
N TYR A 131 9.83 12.29 -0.65
CA TYR A 131 8.90 13.42 -0.94
C TYR A 131 9.07 14.55 0.07
#